data_AF-A0A964RMI0-F1
#
_entry.id   AF-A0A964RMI0-F1
#
_cell.length_a   1.000
_cell.length_b   1.000
_cell.length_c   1.000
_cell.angle_alpha   90.00
_cell.angle_beta   90.00
_cell.angle_gamma   90.00
#
_symmetry.space_group_name_H-M   'P 1'
#
loop_
_entity.id
_entity.type
_entity.pdbx_description
1 polymer ?
#
loop_
_entity_poly.entity_id
_entity_poly.type
_entity_poly.pdbx_seq_one_letter_code
_entity_poly.pdbx_strand_id
1 'polypeptide(L)'
;MEVMYVKYIKGKRHSIIKEGKDIVIDNLEIIPFNSMEKEKSIEYATNSKIKEFDSNYSLDNKINDEITNFFFNAIHKNYLSARKNSSKKL
;
A
#
# COMPACT_ATOMS: atom_id res chain seq x y z
N MET A 1 2.95 17.43 -7.65
CA MET A 1 2.38 17.10 -6.31
C MET A 1 3.21 17.71 -5.17
N GLU A 2 2.69 18.73 -4.48
CA GLU A 2 3.44 19.46 -3.43
C GLU A 2 3.08 19.03 -2.01
N VAL A 3 1.79 18.77 -1.75
CA VAL A 3 1.31 18.35 -0.45
C VAL A 3 0.17 17.37 -0.64
N MET A 4 0.30 16.20 -0.02
CA MET A 4 -0.78 15.22 0.10
C MET A 4 -1.06 15.01 1.59
N TYR A 5 -2.29 15.32 2.01
CA TYR A 5 -2.76 15.10 3.38
C TYR A 5 -3.90 14.10 3.37
N VAL A 6 -3.74 12.99 4.09
CA VAL A 6 -4.78 11.97 4.24
C VAL A 6 -5.12 11.84 5.72
N LYS A 7 -6.41 11.91 6.05
CA LYS A 7 -6.90 11.75 7.42
C LYS A 7 -8.10 10.82 7.47
N TYR A 8 -8.12 9.98 8.49
CA TYR A 8 -9.19 9.04 8.78
C TYR A 8 -10.01 9.58 9.95
N ILE A 9 -11.29 9.89 9.73
CA ILE A 9 -12.21 10.36 10.77
C ILE A 9 -13.51 9.58 10.65
N LYS A 10 -13.93 8.90 11.73
CA LYS A 10 -15.23 8.21 11.82
C LYS A 10 -15.53 7.29 10.62
N GLY A 11 -14.56 6.48 10.19
CA GLY A 11 -14.73 5.56 9.05
C GLY A 11 -14.74 6.23 7.67
N LYS A 12 -14.34 7.49 7.57
CA LYS A 12 -14.22 8.21 6.30
C LYS A 12 -12.78 8.63 6.02
N ARG A 13 -12.33 8.41 4.78
CA ARG A 13 -11.07 8.90 4.24
C ARG A 13 -11.28 10.32 3.74
N HIS A 14 -10.53 11.26 4.31
CA HIS A 14 -10.45 12.64 3.84
C HIS A 14 -9.10 12.83 3.19
N SER A 15 -9.04 13.38 2.00
CA SER A 15 -7.81 13.58 1.26
C SER A 15 -7.78 14.96 0.64
N ILE A 16 -6.67 15.65 0.85
CA ILE A 16 -6.40 16.97 0.30
C ILE A 16 -5.12 16.83 -0.51
N ILE A 17 -5.23 17.07 -1.82
CA ILE A 17 -4.11 17.03 -2.76
C ILE A 17 -3.92 18.45 -3.26
N LYS A 18 -2.72 19.00 -3.03
CA LYS A 18 -2.32 20.30 -3.57
C LYS A 18 -1.32 20.11 -4.72
N GLU A 19 -1.67 20.67 -5.86
CA GLU A 19 -0.83 20.72 -7.05
C GLU A 19 -0.73 22.16 -7.56
N GLY A 20 0.36 22.86 -7.21
CA GLY A 20 0.54 24.27 -7.54
C GLY A 20 -0.54 25.16 -6.91
N LYS A 21 -1.41 25.73 -7.74
CA LYS A 21 -2.55 26.56 -7.29
C LYS A 21 -3.83 25.77 -7.06
N ASP A 22 -3.88 24.52 -7.52
CA ASP A 22 -5.09 23.71 -7.47
C ASP A 22 -5.12 22.87 -6.20
N ILE A 23 -6.30 22.79 -5.59
CA ILE A 23 -6.56 21.98 -4.40
C ILE A 23 -7.72 21.04 -4.72
N VAL A 24 -7.45 19.74 -4.68
CA VAL A 24 -8.46 18.69 -4.83
C VAL A 24 -8.77 18.12 -3.45
N ILE A 25 -10.04 18.18 -3.06
CA ILE A 25 -10.53 17.63 -1.80
C ILE A 25 -11.44 16.44 -2.12
N ASP A 26 -11.09 15.27 -1.63
CA ASP A 26 -11.83 14.03 -1.82
C ASP A 26 -12.19 13.40 -0.47
N ASN A 27 -13.47 13.10 -0.30
CA ASN A 27 -14.02 12.49 0.92
C ASN A 27 -14.74 11.20 0.54
N LEU A 28 -14.20 10.06 0.95
CA LEU A 28 -14.77 8.75 0.68
C LEU A 28 -15.15 8.04 1.98
N GLU A 29 -16.29 7.34 1.93
CA GLU A 29 -16.67 6.39 2.95
C GLU A 29 -15.85 5.11 2.80
N ILE A 30 -15.29 4.62 3.91
CA ILE A 30 -14.46 3.42 3.88
C ILE A 30 -15.38 2.23 4.00
N ILE A 31 -15.44 1.43 2.94
CA ILE A 31 -16.16 0.16 2.96
C ILE A 31 -15.35 -0.79 3.85
N PRO A 32 -15.93 -1.30 4.96
CA PRO A 32 -15.23 -2.21 5.85
C PRO A 32 -14.92 -3.52 5.12
N PHE A 33 -13.68 -3.97 5.24
CA PHE A 33 -13.26 -5.24 4.66
C PHE A 33 -13.86 -6.40 5.46
N ASN A 34 -14.77 -7.16 4.84
CA ASN A 34 -15.33 -8.37 5.43
C ASN A 34 -14.38 -9.55 5.19
N SER A 35 -13.54 -9.88 6.17
CA SER A 35 -12.57 -10.98 6.04
C SER A 35 -13.21 -12.38 5.87
N MET A 36 -14.53 -12.51 6.07
CA MET A 36 -15.28 -13.75 5.85
C MET A 36 -15.73 -13.93 4.39
N GLU A 37 -15.82 -12.84 3.62
CA GLU A 37 -15.97 -12.90 2.18
C GLU A 37 -14.59 -13.19 1.58
N LYS A 38 -14.23 -14.48 1.52
CA LYS A 38 -13.24 -14.92 0.55
C LYS A 38 -13.76 -14.50 -0.82
N GLU A 39 -13.16 -13.47 -1.41
CA GLU A 39 -13.21 -13.32 -2.85
C GLU A 39 -12.86 -14.69 -3.43
N LYS A 40 -13.72 -15.22 -4.31
CA LYS A 40 -13.33 -16.35 -5.14
C LYS A 40 -12.01 -15.92 -5.76
N SER A 41 -10.92 -16.57 -5.36
CA SER A 41 -9.63 -16.38 -5.98
C SER A 41 -9.88 -16.35 -7.47
N ILE A 42 -9.57 -15.23 -8.12
CA ILE A 42 -9.40 -15.24 -9.56
C ILE A 42 -8.33 -16.30 -9.75
N GLU A 43 -8.75 -17.49 -10.17
CA GLU A 43 -7.84 -18.49 -10.68
C GLU A 43 -7.18 -17.78 -11.85
N TYR A 44 -6.02 -17.20 -11.61
CA TYR A 44 -5.02 -17.06 -12.64
C TYR A 44 -4.75 -18.50 -13.04
N ALA A 45 -5.51 -18.97 -14.02
CA ALA A 45 -5.31 -20.26 -14.64
C ALA A 45 -3.82 -20.34 -14.90
N THR A 46 -3.17 -21.29 -14.23
CA THR A 46 -1.79 -21.69 -14.49
C THR A 46 -1.77 -22.35 -15.86
N ASN A 47 -2.07 -21.58 -16.91
CA ASN A 47 -1.91 -21.97 -18.27
C ASN A 47 -0.53 -21.48 -18.68
N SER A 48 0.40 -22.41 -18.50
CA SER A 48 1.73 -22.45 -19.07
C SER A 48 1.71 -22.13 -20.57
N LYS A 49 1.65 -20.85 -20.92
CA LYS A 49 2.23 -20.27 -22.14
C LYS A 49 2.72 -18.89 -21.76
N ILE A 50 3.99 -18.84 -21.35
CA ILE A 50 4.79 -17.62 -21.39
C ILE A 50 4.78 -17.18 -22.86
N LYS A 51 3.82 -16.34 -23.22
CA LYS A 51 3.98 -15.46 -24.37
C LYS A 51 4.97 -14.41 -23.89
N GLU A 52 6.17 -14.45 -24.46
CA GLU A 52 7.12 -13.36 -24.42
C GLU A 52 6.36 -12.06 -24.65
N PHE A 53 6.15 -11.30 -23.59
CA PHE A 53 5.59 -9.96 -23.64
C PHE A 53 6.73 -9.02 -23.30
N ASP A 54 7.13 -8.30 -24.34
CA ASP A 54 7.94 -7.08 -24.39
C ASP A 54 9.02 -6.90 -23.32
N SER A 55 10.25 -6.88 -23.81
CA SER A 55 11.53 -6.63 -23.14
C SER A 55 11.66 -5.28 -22.39
N ASN A 56 10.56 -4.57 -22.14
CA ASN A 56 10.50 -3.37 -21.30
C ASN A 56 9.97 -3.61 -19.88
N TYR A 57 9.45 -4.81 -19.55
CA TYR A 57 8.89 -5.15 -18.23
C TYR A 57 9.91 -5.31 -17.09
N SER A 58 11.21 -5.25 -17.37
CA SER A 58 12.27 -5.54 -16.40
C SER A 58 12.59 -4.36 -15.46
N LEU A 59 12.44 -3.12 -15.93
CA LEU A 59 12.79 -1.93 -15.14
C LEU A 59 11.80 -1.69 -14.00
N ASP A 60 10.51 -1.87 -14.26
CA ASP A 60 9.43 -1.64 -13.29
C ASP A 60 9.47 -2.64 -12.14
N ASN A 61 9.88 -3.89 -12.40
CA ASN A 61 10.00 -4.91 -11.37
C ASN A 61 11.05 -4.54 -10.31
N LYS A 62 12.19 -3.97 -10.72
CA LYS A 62 13.23 -3.56 -9.78
C LYS A 62 12.78 -2.42 -8.87
N ILE A 63 12.07 -1.43 -9.42
CA ILE A 63 11.53 -0.31 -8.63
C ILE A 63 10.46 -0.82 -7.66
N ASN A 64 9.58 -1.70 -8.12
CA ASN A 64 8.55 -2.30 -7.27
C ASN A 64 9.16 -3.14 -6.15
N ASP A 65 10.23 -3.88 -6.42
CA ASP A 65 10.97 -4.63 -5.40
C ASP A 65 11.65 -3.70 -4.39
N GLU A 66 12.26 -2.60 -4.83
CA GLU A 66 12.87 -1.61 -3.95
C GLU A 66 11.83 -0.94 -3.04
N ILE A 67 10.68 -0.55 -3.59
CA ILE A 67 9.56 0.03 -2.84
C ILE A 67 9.03 -0.97 -1.81
N THR A 68 8.80 -2.21 -2.23
CA THR A 68 8.30 -3.29 -1.37
C THR A 68 9.26 -3.54 -0.20
N ASN A 69 10.56 -3.66 -0.50
CA ASN A 69 11.60 -3.87 0.50
C ASN A 69 11.72 -2.68 1.47
N PHE A 70 11.53 -1.44 1.01
CA PHE A 70 11.52 -0.27 1.88
C PHE A 70 10.41 -0.37 2.94
N PHE A 71 9.18 -0.66 2.53
CA PHE A 71 8.05 -0.76 3.45
C PHE A 71 8.19 -1.94 4.42
N PHE A 72 8.60 -3.11 3.95
CA PHE A 72 8.85 -4.26 4.82
C PHE A 72 9.90 -3.96 5.89
N ASN A 73 11.01 -3.32 5.49
CA ASN A 73 12.07 -2.94 6.41
C ASN A 73 11.60 -1.90 7.44
N ALA A 74 10.81 -0.91 7.03
CA ALA A 74 10.28 0.10 7.94
C ALA A 74 9.34 -0.52 8.98
N ILE A 75 8.43 -1.39 8.55
CA ILE A 75 7.50 -2.11 9.44
C ILE A 75 8.28 -3.01 10.40
N HIS A 76 9.24 -3.78 9.89
CA HIS A 76 10.05 -4.69 10.71
C HIS A 76 10.86 -3.94 11.78
N LYS A 77 11.51 -2.83 11.41
CA LYS A 77 12.26 -1.99 12.36
C LYS A 77 11.34 -1.39 13.43
N ASN A 78 10.17 -0.90 13.03
CA ASN A 78 9.19 -0.35 13.97
C ASN A 78 8.71 -1.42 14.97
N TYR A 79 8.34 -2.60 14.48
CA TYR A 79 7.94 -3.73 15.31
C TYR A 79 9.03 -4.12 16.34
N LEU A 80 10.28 -4.27 15.90
CA LEU A 80 11.39 -4.60 16.80
C LEU A 80 11.62 -3.50 17.85
N SER A 81 11.51 -2.22 17.46
CA SER A 81 11.67 -1.10 18.39
C SER A 81 10.57 -1.07 19.45
N ALA A 82 9.32 -1.30 19.04
CA ALA A 82 8.18 -1.38 19.95
C ALA A 82 8.33 -2.55 20.93
N ARG A 83 8.75 -3.72 20.45
CA ARG A 83 9.01 -4.90 21.29
C ARG A 83 10.14 -4.68 22.29
N LYS A 84 11.22 -3.99 21.89
CA LYS A 84 12.33 -3.67 22.81
C LYS A 84 11.89 -2.67 23.88
N ASN A 85 11.06 -1.71 23.52
CA ASN A 85 10.54 -0.71 24.45
C ASN A 85 9.50 -1.29 25.42
N SER A 86 8.70 -2.27 24.99
CA SER A 86 7.81 -3.00 25.90
C SER A 86 8.59 -3.91 26.86
N SER A 87 9.69 -4.52 26.41
CA SER A 87 10.53 -5.39 27.24
C SER A 87 11.36 -4.65 28.29
N LYS A 88 11.64 -3.35 28.13
CA LYS A 88 12.37 -2.52 29.10
C LYS A 88 11.49 -1.90 30.20
N LYS A 89 10.17 -2.05 30.10
CA LYS A 89 9.19 -1.53 31.06
C LYS A 89 8.81 -2.55 32.15
N LEU A 90 9.47 -3.70 32.18
CA LEU A 90 9.43 -4.71 33.25
C LEU A 90 10.75 -4.65 34.02
#